data_AF-A0A2R6MW14-F1
#
_entry.id   AF-A0A2R6MW14-F1
#
_cell.length_a   1.000
_cell.length_b   1.000
_cell.length_c   1.000
_cell.angle_alpha   90.00
_cell.angle_beta   90.00
_cell.angle_gamma   90.00
#
_symmetry.space_group_name_H-M   'P 1'
#
loop_
_entity.id
_entity.type
_entity.pdbx_description
1 polymer ?
#
loop_
_entity_poly.entity_id
_entity_poly.type
_entity_poly.pdbx_seq_one_letter_code
_entity_poly.pdbx_strand_id
1 'polypeptide(L)'
;MRTLWRGLVLAAVDVTRTVRQITGRRLRVVLLAVGVLPVVGLGGYGAYLVGRAGGVSAVPAPLSVSSVARGSAAVVWVGLAVLVTVRTVGGRGRLDNDAGLLSTVPTRAVALGRVLSEAALALAWGVPVALALAVGYAVGGGGATPLVTLPLAVLATVLSAVPVGVAVGLGLRHVLTRVPLFARHKGALAMLAFLAYFGAIVTGTFDAVVGTLFESLQSSPPAWIGDVVLVGLSVDGDPLRAALVLPFVGVLLVVGVAGATVAGRRHWFADPVLGGGVEESAVDVNVDTDADDGSHARRREETVGPFDRVERALSRAVGTATAALVVLAWRRAARAPMKLLYVTYPLFGGVGIVTESVESGEVSAFLPALALLFVAWAGTVVFTLNPLGDQGATLPVTLLSRVDGRRFVAAHVLAGTLVAVPLGTAVVGGLAVAAPLAPRQVGALVVGTPLVVVLGSLFAVGVGVAVPRYDAVTVTRSTEAVVPSLVAFVVHTVYLLLATAVAAVVYEPALEPLVAALLSWLLPFGLAVDASTVGVAARVGVALALAAPLVSVWYAVGRFERVTVD
;
A
#
# COMPACT_ATOMS: atom_id res chain seq x y z
N MET A 1 8.12 32.16 -24.33
CA MET A 1 9.11 32.37 -23.25
C MET A 1 8.47 32.55 -21.86
N ARG A 2 7.64 33.57 -21.59
CA ARG A 2 7.04 33.82 -20.25
C ARG A 2 6.22 32.65 -19.67
N THR A 3 5.45 31.93 -20.50
CA THR A 3 4.67 30.75 -20.06
C THR A 3 5.56 29.58 -19.64
N LEU A 4 6.65 29.33 -20.38
CA LEU A 4 7.61 28.28 -20.05
C LEU A 4 8.28 28.56 -18.71
N TRP A 5 8.77 29.79 -18.51
CA TRP A 5 9.37 30.21 -17.24
C TRP A 5 8.44 30.02 -16.05
N ARG A 6 7.19 30.50 -16.15
CA ARG A 6 6.19 30.32 -15.08
C ARG A 6 5.90 28.84 -14.80
N GLY A 7 5.78 28.02 -15.84
CA GLY A 7 5.60 26.58 -15.70
C GLY A 7 6.78 25.90 -14.98
N LEU A 8 8.01 26.25 -15.35
CA LEU A 8 9.23 25.75 -14.70
C LEU A 8 9.30 26.13 -13.22
N VAL A 9 8.99 27.39 -12.87
CA VAL A 9 8.97 27.84 -11.47
C VAL A 9 7.93 27.05 -10.66
N LEU A 10 6.72 26.87 -11.19
CA LEU A 10 5.68 26.06 -10.53
C LEU A 10 6.13 24.60 -10.34
N ALA A 11 6.74 24.01 -11.37
CA ALA A 11 7.26 22.65 -11.29
C ALA A 11 8.35 22.52 -10.23
N ALA A 12 9.31 23.45 -10.19
CA ALA A 12 10.39 23.45 -9.22
C ALA A 12 9.87 23.57 -7.78
N VAL A 13 8.88 24.43 -7.53
CA VAL A 13 8.24 24.56 -6.22
C VAL A 13 7.54 23.26 -5.81
N ASP A 14 6.76 22.65 -6.70
CA ASP A 14 6.05 21.40 -6.41
C ASP A 14 7.01 20.22 -6.14
N VAL A 15 8.07 20.09 -6.94
CA VAL A 15 9.12 19.08 -6.73
C VAL A 15 9.84 19.31 -5.41
N THR A 16 10.27 20.54 -5.13
CA THR A 16 10.98 20.87 -3.87
C THR A 16 10.10 20.59 -2.66
N ARG A 17 8.81 20.93 -2.73
CA ARG A 17 7.84 20.63 -1.67
C ARG A 17 7.67 19.13 -1.49
N THR A 18 7.50 18.38 -2.58
CA THR A 18 7.37 16.92 -2.53
C THR A 18 8.60 16.28 -1.91
N VAL A 19 9.80 16.71 -2.31
CA VAL A 19 11.07 16.24 -1.74
C VAL A 19 11.14 16.56 -0.25
N ARG A 20 10.86 17.80 0.16
CA ARG A 20 10.84 18.20 1.59
C ARG A 20 9.84 17.41 2.42
N GLN A 21 8.67 17.09 1.87
CA GLN A 21 7.67 16.27 2.56
C GLN A 21 8.13 14.82 2.77
N ILE A 22 8.95 14.30 1.87
CA ILE A 22 9.54 12.97 1.99
C ILE A 22 10.73 13.01 2.96
N THR A 23 11.66 13.95 2.77
CA THR A 23 12.90 14.05 3.56
C THR A 23 12.68 14.56 4.98
N GLY A 24 11.62 15.33 5.22
CA GLY A 24 11.28 15.85 6.55
C GLY A 24 10.90 14.77 7.57
N ARG A 25 10.67 13.52 7.15
CA ARG A 25 10.41 12.39 8.05
C ARG A 25 11.45 11.30 7.83
N ARG A 26 12.38 11.12 8.77
CA ARG A 26 13.45 10.08 8.72
C ARG A 26 12.91 8.71 8.30
N LEU A 27 11.77 8.32 8.85
CA LEU A 27 11.11 7.05 8.53
C LEU A 27 10.73 6.91 7.05
N ARG A 28 10.24 7.98 6.39
CA ARG A 28 9.92 7.94 4.95
C ARG A 28 11.17 7.76 4.10
N VAL A 29 12.29 8.37 4.49
CA VAL A 29 13.58 8.20 3.81
C VAL A 29 14.08 6.77 3.95
N VAL A 30 14.00 6.18 5.13
CA VAL A 30 14.39 4.78 5.35
C VAL A 30 13.52 3.84 4.51
N LEU A 31 12.19 4.02 4.51
CA LEU A 31 11.30 3.19 3.67
C LEU A 31 11.59 3.35 2.18
N LEU A 32 11.86 4.58 1.75
CA LEU A 32 12.26 4.86 0.38
C LEU A 32 13.56 4.11 0.03
N ALA A 33 14.57 4.18 0.91
CA ALA A 33 15.84 3.48 0.72
C ALA A 33 15.64 1.96 0.67
N VAL A 34 14.86 1.39 1.60
CA VAL A 34 14.53 -0.04 1.62
C VAL A 34 13.77 -0.48 0.37
N GLY A 35 12.92 0.37 -0.21
CA GLY A 35 12.22 0.06 -1.46
C GLY A 35 13.09 0.21 -2.71
N VAL A 36 13.93 1.26 -2.77
CA VAL A 36 14.69 1.62 -3.98
C VAL A 36 15.99 0.84 -4.10
N LEU A 37 16.75 0.70 -2.99
CA LEU A 37 18.08 0.10 -3.03
C LEU A 37 18.07 -1.34 -3.53
N PRO A 38 17.11 -2.22 -3.16
CA PRO A 38 17.06 -3.57 -3.72
C PRO A 38 16.78 -3.57 -5.21
N VAL A 39 15.87 -2.72 -5.71
CA VAL A 39 15.54 -2.65 -7.15
C VAL A 39 16.76 -2.19 -7.95
N VAL A 40 17.43 -1.14 -7.48
CA VAL A 40 18.65 -0.60 -8.13
C VAL A 40 19.81 -1.59 -8.02
N GLY A 41 20.03 -2.17 -6.84
CA GLY A 41 21.13 -3.09 -6.56
C GLY A 41 20.99 -4.44 -7.26
N LEU A 42 19.83 -5.10 -7.12
CA LEU A 42 19.55 -6.38 -7.79
C LEU A 42 19.44 -6.21 -9.30
N GLY A 43 18.81 -5.13 -9.77
CA GLY A 43 18.74 -4.82 -11.19
C GLY A 43 20.12 -4.63 -11.80
N GLY A 44 20.96 -3.78 -11.19
CA GLY A 44 22.33 -3.57 -11.62
C GLY A 44 23.18 -4.84 -11.57
N TYR A 45 23.06 -5.64 -10.49
CA TYR A 45 23.74 -6.93 -10.38
C TYR A 45 23.29 -7.92 -11.45
N GLY A 46 21.99 -8.01 -11.73
CA GLY A 46 21.45 -8.84 -12.81
C GLY A 46 21.99 -8.43 -14.18
N ALA A 47 22.03 -7.12 -14.47
CA ALA A 47 22.62 -6.60 -15.70
C ALA A 47 24.13 -6.91 -15.81
N TYR A 48 24.86 -6.86 -14.70
CA TYR A 48 26.25 -7.29 -14.62
C TYR A 48 26.43 -8.77 -14.97
N LEU A 49 25.57 -9.66 -14.46
CA LEU A 49 25.62 -11.08 -14.81
C LEU A 49 25.36 -11.30 -16.31
N VAL A 50 24.42 -10.55 -16.91
CA VAL A 50 24.14 -10.62 -18.36
C VAL A 50 25.33 -10.11 -19.18
N GLY A 51 25.96 -9.00 -18.77
CA GLY A 51 27.19 -8.52 -19.41
C GLY A 51 28.30 -9.57 -19.35
N ARG A 52 28.50 -10.17 -18.16
CA ARG A 52 29.53 -11.20 -17.91
C ARG A 52 29.33 -12.48 -18.71
N ALA A 53 28.09 -12.83 -19.00
CA ALA A 53 27.74 -13.98 -19.82
C ALA A 53 28.07 -13.80 -21.32
N GLY A 54 28.60 -12.63 -21.72
CA GLY A 54 28.86 -12.31 -23.13
C GLY A 54 27.78 -11.41 -23.77
N GLY A 55 26.95 -10.77 -22.94
CA GLY A 55 25.89 -9.87 -23.38
C GLY A 55 24.55 -10.56 -23.60
N VAL A 56 23.55 -9.77 -24.03
CA VAL A 56 22.15 -10.21 -24.10
C VAL A 56 21.94 -11.34 -25.12
N SER A 57 22.76 -11.40 -26.17
CA SER A 57 22.74 -12.45 -27.18
C SER A 57 23.22 -13.83 -26.68
N ALA A 58 23.96 -13.87 -25.58
CA ALA A 58 24.48 -15.12 -25.01
C ALA A 58 23.52 -15.77 -24.01
N VAL A 59 22.44 -15.06 -23.62
CA VAL A 59 21.44 -15.57 -22.68
C VAL A 59 20.38 -16.37 -23.44
N PRO A 60 20.20 -17.68 -23.16
CA PRO A 60 19.11 -18.44 -23.75
C PRO A 60 17.77 -17.87 -23.27
N ALA A 61 16.99 -17.32 -24.19
CA ALA A 61 15.68 -16.74 -23.89
C ALA A 61 14.58 -17.42 -24.72
N PRO A 62 13.43 -17.76 -24.11
CA PRO A 62 12.29 -18.35 -24.82
C PRO A 62 11.62 -17.37 -25.80
N LEU A 63 11.83 -16.06 -25.63
CA LEU A 63 11.34 -15.00 -26.51
C LEU A 63 12.51 -14.24 -27.15
N SER A 64 12.32 -13.73 -28.37
CA SER A 64 13.34 -12.92 -29.04
C SER A 64 13.59 -11.63 -28.26
N VAL A 65 14.87 -11.27 -28.09
CA VAL A 65 15.29 -10.05 -27.35
C VAL A 65 14.60 -8.80 -27.89
N SER A 66 14.41 -8.72 -29.20
CA SER A 66 13.72 -7.62 -29.87
C SER A 66 12.23 -7.53 -29.50
N SER A 67 11.53 -8.66 -29.39
CA SER A 67 10.11 -8.69 -28.97
C SER A 67 9.96 -8.27 -27.51
N VAL A 68 10.86 -8.76 -26.65
CA VAL A 68 10.92 -8.39 -25.23
C VAL A 68 11.18 -6.90 -25.07
N ALA A 69 12.17 -6.33 -25.76
CA ALA A 69 12.49 -4.91 -25.64
C ALA A 69 11.34 -4.01 -26.15
N ARG A 70 10.75 -4.33 -27.31
CA ARG A 70 9.65 -3.55 -27.91
C ARG A 70 8.36 -3.64 -27.08
N GLY A 71 7.95 -4.84 -26.72
CA GLY A 71 6.75 -5.08 -25.93
C GLY A 71 6.86 -4.49 -24.52
N SER A 72 8.01 -4.69 -23.85
CA SER A 72 8.22 -4.12 -22.51
C SER A 72 8.26 -2.60 -22.53
N ALA A 73 8.92 -1.97 -23.51
CA ALA A 73 8.94 -0.52 -23.64
C ALA A 73 7.52 0.05 -23.81
N ALA A 74 6.68 -0.58 -24.63
CA ALA A 74 5.31 -0.16 -24.83
C ALA A 74 4.42 -0.36 -23.59
N VAL A 75 4.54 -1.51 -22.91
CA VAL A 75 3.81 -1.78 -21.65
C VAL A 75 4.23 -0.82 -20.55
N VAL A 76 5.53 -0.54 -20.40
CA VAL A 76 6.05 0.44 -19.43
C VAL A 76 5.53 1.83 -19.75
N TRP A 77 5.44 2.21 -21.02
CA TRP A 77 4.85 3.48 -21.47
C TRP A 77 3.37 3.59 -21.05
N VAL A 78 2.56 2.57 -21.35
CA VAL A 78 1.14 2.54 -20.98
C VAL A 78 0.98 2.54 -19.46
N GLY A 79 1.73 1.70 -18.76
CA GLY A 79 1.72 1.62 -17.30
C GLY A 79 2.06 2.95 -16.65
N LEU A 80 3.06 3.68 -17.16
CA LEU A 80 3.40 5.02 -16.68
C LEU A 80 2.28 6.02 -16.95
N ALA A 81 1.70 6.03 -18.15
CA ALA A 81 0.58 6.91 -18.48
C ALA A 81 -0.65 6.66 -17.58
N VAL A 82 -0.97 5.39 -17.30
CA VAL A 82 -2.04 4.98 -16.38
C VAL A 82 -1.72 5.40 -14.95
N LEU A 83 -0.49 5.18 -14.47
CA LEU A 83 -0.06 5.58 -13.13
C LEU A 83 -0.21 7.10 -12.93
N VAL A 84 0.25 7.88 -13.91
CA VAL A 84 0.14 9.35 -13.89
C VAL A 84 -1.33 9.77 -13.94
N THR A 85 -2.16 9.09 -14.73
CA THR A 85 -3.61 9.31 -14.79
C THR A 85 -4.25 9.12 -13.41
N VAL A 86 -4.03 7.97 -12.76
CA VAL A 86 -4.57 7.66 -11.43
C VAL A 86 -4.12 8.68 -10.38
N ARG A 87 -2.83 9.03 -10.39
CA ARG A 87 -2.28 10.05 -9.48
C ARG A 87 -2.93 11.41 -9.68
N THR A 88 -3.17 11.80 -10.94
CA THR A 88 -3.82 13.05 -11.32
C THR A 88 -5.32 13.04 -10.93
N VAL A 89 -6.03 11.95 -11.14
CA VAL A 89 -7.42 11.79 -10.69
C VAL A 89 -7.53 11.96 -9.17
N GLY A 90 -6.63 11.32 -8.44
CA GLY A 90 -6.59 11.36 -6.97
C GLY A 90 -6.14 12.71 -6.41
N GLY A 91 -4.88 12.79 -5.98
CA GLY A 91 -4.37 13.97 -5.27
C GLY A 91 -3.93 15.11 -6.19
N ARG A 92 -3.46 14.79 -7.40
CA ARG A 92 -2.57 15.69 -8.15
C ARG A 92 -3.21 16.53 -9.24
N GLY A 93 -4.46 16.27 -9.57
CA GLY A 93 -5.29 17.13 -10.43
C GLY A 93 -5.87 18.33 -9.69
N ARG A 94 -5.73 18.37 -8.35
CA ARG A 94 -6.11 19.49 -7.49
C ARG A 94 -4.94 20.46 -7.38
N LEU A 95 -5.25 21.76 -7.48
CA LEU A 95 -4.28 22.82 -7.19
C LEU A 95 -4.35 23.16 -5.70
N ASP A 96 -3.21 23.48 -5.11
CA ASP A 96 -3.14 24.06 -3.78
C ASP A 96 -3.18 25.59 -3.93
N ASN A 97 -4.04 26.27 -3.19
CA ASN A 97 -4.34 27.70 -3.37
C ASN A 97 -4.76 28.03 -4.82
N ASP A 98 -5.78 27.32 -5.30
CA ASP A 98 -6.34 27.45 -6.65
C ASP A 98 -6.74 28.89 -6.99
N ALA A 99 -7.45 29.60 -6.10
CA ALA A 99 -7.87 30.99 -6.32
C ALA A 99 -6.69 31.95 -6.53
N GLY A 100 -5.62 31.80 -5.75
CA GLY A 100 -4.42 32.63 -5.88
C GLY A 100 -3.57 32.30 -7.12
N LEU A 101 -3.46 31.01 -7.48
CA LEU A 101 -2.70 30.58 -8.64
C LEU A 101 -3.40 30.90 -9.96
N LEU A 102 -4.71 30.64 -10.05
CA LEU A 102 -5.47 30.81 -11.30
C LEU A 102 -5.77 32.27 -11.64
N SER A 103 -5.74 33.16 -10.63
CA SER A 103 -5.86 34.62 -10.85
C SER A 103 -4.55 35.26 -11.32
N THR A 104 -3.39 34.70 -10.93
CA THR A 104 -2.07 35.30 -11.20
C THR A 104 -1.33 34.68 -12.39
N VAL A 105 -1.60 33.41 -12.70
CA VAL A 105 -0.88 32.63 -13.72
C VAL A 105 -1.85 32.04 -14.75
N PRO A 106 -1.56 32.14 -16.07
CA PRO A 106 -2.43 31.57 -17.09
C PRO A 106 -2.48 30.04 -16.98
N THR A 107 -3.65 29.46 -17.22
CA THR A 107 -3.92 28.00 -17.11
C THR A 107 -2.91 27.13 -17.84
N ARG A 108 -2.45 27.56 -19.02
CA ARG A 108 -1.41 26.86 -19.81
C ARG A 108 -0.07 26.72 -19.07
N ALA A 109 0.32 27.73 -18.29
CA ALA A 109 1.55 27.66 -17.50
C ALA A 109 1.37 26.73 -16.29
N VAL A 110 0.18 26.70 -15.70
CA VAL A 110 -0.16 25.77 -14.60
C VAL A 110 -0.18 24.33 -15.09
N ALA A 111 -0.81 24.05 -16.24
CA ALA A 111 -0.83 22.73 -16.86
C ALA A 111 0.58 22.26 -17.24
N LEU A 112 1.39 23.13 -17.85
CA LEU A 112 2.79 22.83 -18.15
C LEU A 112 3.59 22.55 -16.85
N GLY A 113 3.42 23.37 -15.81
CA GLY A 113 4.09 23.16 -14.53
C GLY A 113 3.73 21.82 -13.89
N ARG A 114 2.46 21.40 -14.01
CA ARG A 114 2.00 20.07 -13.57
C ARG A 114 2.71 18.95 -14.34
N VAL A 115 2.70 19.02 -15.67
CA VAL A 115 3.37 18.02 -16.54
C VAL A 115 4.86 17.94 -16.23
N LEU A 116 5.54 19.08 -16.09
CA LEU A 116 6.97 19.14 -15.78
C LEU A 116 7.28 18.60 -14.37
N SER A 117 6.45 18.90 -13.37
CA SER A 117 6.63 18.35 -12.01
C SER A 117 6.50 16.83 -11.98
N GLU A 118 5.52 16.27 -12.70
CA GLU A 118 5.35 14.83 -12.84
C GLU A 118 6.51 14.18 -13.58
N ALA A 119 6.95 14.79 -14.67
CA ALA A 119 8.09 14.30 -15.43
C ALA A 119 9.37 14.30 -14.58
N ALA A 120 9.65 15.38 -13.84
CA ALA A 120 10.80 15.46 -12.95
C ALA A 120 10.76 14.39 -11.86
N LEU A 121 9.59 14.15 -11.25
CA LEU A 121 9.44 13.11 -10.25
C LEU A 121 9.56 11.70 -10.85
N ALA A 122 9.02 11.45 -12.04
CA ALA A 122 9.18 10.16 -12.72
C ALA A 122 10.65 9.90 -13.10
N LEU A 123 11.37 10.92 -13.61
CA LEU A 123 12.80 10.84 -13.93
C LEU A 123 13.67 10.60 -12.69
N ALA A 124 13.34 11.23 -11.56
CA ALA A 124 14.07 11.02 -10.30
C ALA A 124 14.06 9.55 -9.85
N TRP A 125 13.08 8.75 -10.30
CA TRP A 125 12.99 7.32 -10.05
C TRP A 125 13.54 6.47 -11.20
N GLY A 126 13.19 6.81 -12.44
CA GLY A 126 13.57 6.00 -13.61
C GLY A 126 15.06 6.09 -13.97
N VAL A 127 15.67 7.27 -13.84
CA VAL A 127 17.07 7.49 -14.24
C VAL A 127 18.05 6.69 -13.37
N PRO A 128 17.95 6.68 -12.03
CA PRO A 128 18.83 5.84 -11.20
C PRO A 128 18.76 4.35 -11.54
N VAL A 129 17.56 3.83 -11.83
CA VAL A 129 17.38 2.42 -12.22
C VAL A 129 18.03 2.16 -13.58
N ALA A 130 17.79 3.01 -14.58
CA ALA A 130 18.40 2.88 -15.90
C ALA A 130 19.93 2.96 -15.84
N LEU A 131 20.48 3.87 -15.05
CA LEU A 131 21.92 4.00 -14.85
C LEU A 131 22.50 2.76 -14.15
N ALA A 132 21.84 2.22 -13.13
CA ALA A 132 22.32 1.02 -12.46
C ALA A 132 22.33 -0.21 -13.39
N LEU A 133 21.29 -0.37 -14.22
CA LEU A 133 21.26 -1.40 -15.25
C LEU A 133 22.40 -1.22 -16.27
N ALA A 134 22.57 0.02 -16.76
CA ALA A 134 23.60 0.32 -17.76
C ALA A 134 25.02 0.14 -17.22
N VAL A 135 25.29 0.62 -15.99
CA VAL A 135 26.58 0.45 -15.30
C VAL A 135 26.85 -1.01 -15.01
N GLY A 136 25.86 -1.75 -14.51
CA GLY A 136 25.96 -3.19 -14.30
C GLY A 136 26.39 -3.91 -15.57
N TYR A 137 25.64 -3.71 -16.66
CA TYR A 137 25.93 -4.30 -17.96
C TYR A 137 27.34 -3.96 -18.48
N ALA A 138 27.73 -2.68 -18.41
CA ALA A 138 29.04 -2.18 -18.81
C ALA A 138 30.19 -2.81 -18.00
N VAL A 139 30.05 -2.86 -16.67
CA VAL A 139 31.03 -3.48 -15.78
C VAL A 139 31.11 -5.00 -15.99
N GLY A 140 30.00 -5.61 -16.42
CA GLY A 140 29.95 -7.02 -16.80
C GLY A 140 30.70 -7.34 -18.10
N GLY A 141 31.06 -6.34 -18.91
CA GLY A 141 31.71 -6.52 -20.21
C GLY A 141 30.76 -6.49 -21.41
N GLY A 142 29.46 -6.22 -21.21
CA GLY A 142 28.55 -5.86 -22.29
C GLY A 142 28.68 -4.36 -22.54
N GLY A 143 29.06 -3.92 -23.75
CA GLY A 143 29.61 -2.58 -24.05
C GLY A 143 28.96 -1.34 -23.41
N ALA A 144 29.66 -0.20 -23.44
CA ALA A 144 29.30 1.02 -22.72
C ALA A 144 28.14 1.84 -23.33
N THR A 145 27.67 1.51 -24.53
CA THR A 145 26.59 2.23 -25.24
C THR A 145 25.26 2.34 -24.48
N PRO A 146 24.81 1.35 -23.69
CA PRO A 146 23.60 1.46 -22.86
C PRO A 146 23.67 2.54 -21.78
N LEU A 147 24.86 3.04 -21.42
CA LEU A 147 25.00 4.18 -20.50
C LEU A 147 24.30 5.44 -21.01
N VAL A 148 24.12 5.55 -22.32
CA VAL A 148 23.40 6.67 -22.96
C VAL A 148 22.01 6.24 -23.39
N THR A 149 21.86 5.08 -24.04
CA THR A 149 20.56 4.70 -24.63
C THR A 149 19.51 4.33 -23.59
N LEU A 150 19.86 3.72 -22.46
CA LEU A 150 18.88 3.40 -21.41
C LEU A 150 18.31 4.66 -20.74
N PRO A 151 19.13 5.64 -20.29
CA PRO A 151 18.61 6.92 -19.81
C PRO A 151 17.79 7.69 -20.86
N LEU A 152 18.20 7.65 -22.13
CA LEU A 152 17.44 8.27 -23.23
C LEU A 152 16.08 7.59 -23.43
N ALA A 153 16.01 6.26 -23.36
CA ALA A 153 14.76 5.52 -23.45
C ALA A 153 13.82 5.87 -22.29
N VAL A 154 14.33 5.94 -21.05
CA VAL A 154 13.55 6.41 -19.89
C VAL A 154 13.06 7.85 -20.10
N LEU A 155 13.93 8.74 -20.57
CA LEU A 155 13.56 10.12 -20.86
C LEU A 155 12.45 10.21 -21.91
N ALA A 156 12.57 9.46 -23.01
CA ALA A 156 11.55 9.39 -24.06
C ALA A 156 10.22 8.87 -23.52
N THR A 157 10.24 7.79 -22.73
CA THR A 157 9.04 7.23 -22.08
C THR A 157 8.37 8.25 -21.18
N VAL A 158 9.13 8.93 -20.31
CA VAL A 158 8.58 9.91 -19.37
C VAL A 158 8.01 11.13 -20.11
N LEU A 159 8.77 11.71 -21.03
CA LEU A 159 8.36 12.92 -21.74
C LEU A 159 7.16 12.71 -22.67
N SER A 160 6.90 11.48 -23.10
CA SER A 160 5.73 11.15 -23.93
C SER A 160 4.53 10.64 -23.11
N ALA A 161 4.73 9.79 -22.10
CA ALA A 161 3.64 9.20 -21.31
C ALA A 161 3.04 10.16 -20.28
N VAL A 162 3.86 10.99 -19.62
CA VAL A 162 3.39 11.89 -18.55
C VAL A 162 2.38 12.94 -19.06
N PRO A 163 2.62 13.66 -20.18
CA PRO A 163 1.66 14.63 -20.68
C PRO A 163 0.29 14.01 -21.01
N VAL A 164 0.30 12.81 -21.59
CA VAL A 164 -0.90 12.03 -21.88
C VAL A 164 -1.64 11.67 -20.58
N GLY A 165 -0.92 11.11 -19.60
CA GLY A 165 -1.51 10.74 -18.32
C GLY A 165 -2.10 11.92 -17.54
N VAL A 166 -1.44 13.09 -17.56
CA VAL A 166 -1.98 14.30 -16.91
C VAL A 166 -3.24 14.80 -17.63
N ALA A 167 -3.24 14.82 -18.96
CA ALA A 167 -4.40 15.25 -19.75
C ALA A 167 -5.62 14.33 -19.52
N VAL A 168 -5.42 13.02 -19.64
CA VAL A 168 -6.47 12.01 -19.39
C VAL A 168 -6.93 12.07 -17.94
N GLY A 169 -6.01 12.18 -16.98
CA GLY A 169 -6.33 12.24 -15.56
C GLY A 169 -7.17 13.46 -15.17
N LEU A 170 -6.86 14.64 -15.71
CA LEU A 170 -7.69 15.84 -15.49
C LEU A 170 -9.07 15.70 -16.12
N GLY A 171 -9.16 15.13 -17.33
CA GLY A 171 -10.43 14.85 -18.00
C GLY A 171 -11.30 13.88 -17.21
N LEU A 172 -10.73 12.75 -16.80
CA LEU A 172 -11.42 11.72 -16.02
C LEU A 172 -11.86 12.26 -14.66
N ARG A 173 -11.00 13.02 -13.98
CA ARG A 173 -11.35 13.69 -12.72
C ARG A 173 -12.53 14.63 -12.90
N HIS A 174 -12.55 15.42 -13.98
CA HIS A 174 -13.67 16.30 -14.28
C HIS A 174 -14.97 15.51 -14.39
N VAL A 175 -14.99 14.40 -15.14
CA VAL A 175 -16.18 13.55 -15.26
C VAL A 175 -16.60 12.96 -13.90
N LEU A 176 -15.66 12.35 -13.18
CA LEU A 176 -15.94 11.65 -11.91
C LEU A 176 -16.43 12.59 -10.80
N THR A 177 -15.98 13.84 -10.78
CA THR A 177 -16.38 14.82 -9.75
C THR A 177 -17.70 15.51 -10.07
N ARG A 178 -18.22 15.35 -11.30
CA ARG A 178 -19.37 16.11 -11.79
C ARG A 178 -20.63 15.30 -11.94
N VAL A 179 -20.49 14.02 -12.26
CA VAL A 179 -21.65 13.16 -12.47
C VAL A 179 -22.27 12.82 -11.08
N PRO A 180 -23.53 13.20 -10.80
CA PRO A 180 -24.15 13.03 -9.48
C PRO A 180 -24.16 11.59 -8.97
N LEU A 181 -24.22 10.62 -9.90
CA LEU A 181 -24.15 9.19 -9.60
C LEU A 181 -22.86 8.81 -8.85
N PHE A 182 -21.72 9.38 -9.26
CA PHE A 182 -20.42 9.11 -8.68
C PHE A 182 -20.23 9.81 -7.33
N ALA A 183 -20.77 11.03 -7.20
CA ALA A 183 -20.75 11.75 -5.94
C ALA A 183 -21.57 11.01 -4.87
N ARG A 184 -22.76 10.51 -5.24
CA ARG A 184 -23.67 9.81 -4.31
C ARG A 184 -23.20 8.40 -3.92
N HIS A 185 -22.50 7.69 -4.81
CA HIS A 185 -22.08 6.29 -4.60
C HIS A 185 -20.56 6.11 -4.55
N LYS A 186 -19.79 7.16 -4.22
CA LYS A 186 -18.32 7.15 -4.23
C LYS A 186 -17.73 5.94 -3.48
N GLY A 187 -18.28 5.60 -2.32
CA GLY A 187 -17.85 4.44 -1.54
C GLY A 187 -18.12 3.10 -2.23
N ALA A 188 -19.32 2.91 -2.79
CA ALA A 188 -19.71 1.69 -3.49
C ALA A 188 -18.93 1.52 -4.80
N LEU A 189 -18.70 2.59 -5.55
CA LEU A 189 -17.90 2.56 -6.78
C LEU A 189 -16.42 2.33 -6.49
N ALA A 190 -15.87 2.90 -5.42
CA ALA A 190 -14.51 2.62 -4.99
C ALA A 190 -14.37 1.14 -4.56
N MET A 191 -15.35 0.60 -3.84
CA MET A 191 -15.38 -0.81 -3.47
C MET A 191 -15.49 -1.71 -4.71
N LEU A 192 -16.39 -1.40 -5.64
CA LEU A 192 -16.56 -2.15 -6.88
C LEU A 192 -15.30 -2.12 -7.76
N ALA A 193 -14.67 -0.95 -7.91
CA ALA A 193 -13.40 -0.82 -8.63
C ALA A 193 -12.28 -1.61 -7.95
N PHE A 194 -12.22 -1.60 -6.62
CA PHE A 194 -11.28 -2.41 -5.85
C PHE A 194 -11.52 -3.91 -6.05
N LEU A 195 -12.77 -4.38 -5.94
CA LEU A 195 -13.14 -5.77 -6.20
C LEU A 195 -12.83 -6.20 -7.64
N ALA A 196 -13.12 -5.35 -8.62
CA ALA A 196 -12.83 -5.62 -10.02
C ALA A 196 -11.32 -5.71 -10.28
N TYR A 197 -10.54 -4.76 -9.74
CA TYR A 197 -9.08 -4.78 -9.86
C TYR A 197 -8.46 -6.00 -9.16
N PHE A 198 -8.87 -6.27 -7.92
CA PHE A 198 -8.39 -7.42 -7.16
C PHE A 198 -8.81 -8.74 -7.82
N GLY A 199 -10.06 -8.85 -8.28
CA GLY A 199 -10.55 -10.00 -9.03
C GLY A 199 -9.79 -10.22 -10.34
N ALA A 200 -9.48 -9.15 -11.09
CA ALA A 200 -8.68 -9.25 -12.31
C ALA A 200 -7.26 -9.76 -12.03
N ILE A 201 -6.64 -9.34 -10.92
CA ILE A 201 -5.35 -9.84 -10.48
C ILE A 201 -5.43 -11.33 -10.08
N VAL A 202 -6.40 -11.68 -9.25
CA VAL A 202 -6.57 -13.04 -8.72
C VAL A 202 -6.91 -14.05 -9.81
N THR A 203 -7.66 -13.66 -10.83
CA THR A 203 -8.04 -14.53 -11.95
C THR A 203 -7.00 -14.62 -13.06
N GLY A 204 -5.86 -13.93 -12.93
CA GLY A 204 -4.88 -13.80 -14.02
C GLY A 204 -5.37 -12.94 -15.19
N THR A 205 -6.59 -12.39 -15.14
CA THR A 205 -7.12 -11.49 -16.18
C THR A 205 -6.22 -10.28 -16.39
N PHE A 206 -5.63 -9.76 -15.32
CA PHE A 206 -4.67 -8.66 -15.41
C PHE A 206 -3.44 -9.04 -16.25
N ASP A 207 -2.86 -10.22 -16.01
CA ASP A 207 -1.71 -10.71 -16.76
C ASP A 207 -2.07 -11.02 -18.21
N ALA A 208 -3.26 -11.57 -18.47
CA ALA A 208 -3.78 -11.76 -19.83
C ALA A 208 -3.93 -10.43 -20.58
N VAL A 209 -4.44 -9.39 -19.91
CA VAL A 209 -4.55 -8.04 -20.50
C VAL A 209 -3.16 -7.47 -20.77
N VAL A 210 -2.23 -7.58 -19.82
CA VAL A 210 -0.85 -7.11 -20.00
C VAL A 210 -0.13 -7.87 -21.11
N GLY A 211 -0.32 -9.20 -21.22
CA GLY A 211 0.21 -10.02 -22.31
C GLY A 211 -0.37 -9.63 -23.66
N THR A 212 -1.69 -9.43 -23.73
CA THR A 212 -2.35 -8.95 -24.96
C THR A 212 -1.84 -7.57 -25.38
N LEU A 213 -1.66 -6.66 -24.42
CA LEU A 213 -1.05 -5.35 -24.67
C LEU A 213 0.41 -5.49 -25.10
N PHE A 214 1.18 -6.36 -24.45
CA PHE A 214 2.57 -6.61 -24.76
C PHE A 214 2.75 -7.06 -26.22
N GLU A 215 1.91 -7.96 -26.72
CA GLU A 215 1.94 -8.43 -28.11
C GLU A 215 1.38 -7.39 -29.09
N SER A 216 0.20 -6.84 -28.79
CA SER A 216 -0.49 -5.89 -29.68
C SER A 216 0.31 -4.62 -29.89
N LEU A 217 1.00 -4.14 -28.84
CA LEU A 217 1.73 -2.88 -28.88
C LEU A 217 3.13 -2.99 -29.50
N GLN A 218 3.64 -4.19 -29.85
CA GLN A 218 4.97 -4.31 -30.46
C GLN A 218 5.08 -3.59 -31.82
N SER A 219 3.95 -3.40 -32.51
CA SER A 219 3.85 -2.68 -33.77
C SER A 219 3.53 -1.18 -33.59
N SER A 220 3.25 -0.74 -32.36
CA SER A 220 2.80 0.61 -32.06
C SER A 220 3.97 1.59 -31.86
N PRO A 221 3.77 2.92 -32.03
CA PRO A 221 4.82 3.91 -31.83
C PRO A 221 5.54 3.88 -30.46
N PRO A 222 4.87 3.60 -29.31
CA PRO A 222 5.57 3.38 -28.04
C PRO A 222 6.66 2.30 -28.08
N ALA A 223 6.52 1.27 -28.92
CA ALA A 223 7.52 0.21 -29.04
C ALA A 223 8.84 0.67 -29.67
N TRP A 224 8.84 1.78 -30.41
CA TRP A 224 10.06 2.37 -30.99
C TRP A 224 11.06 2.81 -29.92
N ILE A 225 10.60 3.05 -28.69
CA ILE A 225 11.48 3.31 -27.53
C ILE A 225 12.35 2.08 -27.23
N GLY A 226 11.81 0.88 -27.44
CA GLY A 226 12.57 -0.37 -27.34
C GLY A 226 13.71 -0.43 -28.36
N ASP A 227 13.50 0.09 -29.57
CA ASP A 227 14.54 0.16 -30.61
C ASP A 227 15.72 1.07 -30.21
N VAL A 228 15.51 2.12 -29.39
CA VAL A 228 16.60 2.93 -28.82
C VAL A 228 17.50 2.08 -27.90
N VAL A 229 16.89 1.22 -27.08
CA VAL A 229 17.62 0.31 -26.19
C VAL A 229 18.36 -0.76 -27.01
N LEU A 230 17.69 -1.37 -27.99
CA LEU A 230 18.24 -2.40 -28.88
C LEU A 230 19.44 -1.90 -29.69
N VAL A 231 19.36 -0.67 -30.24
CA VAL A 231 20.50 -0.03 -30.92
C VAL A 231 21.67 0.15 -29.96
N GLY A 232 21.41 0.53 -28.70
CA GLY A 232 22.48 0.66 -27.70
C GLY A 232 23.06 -0.67 -27.22
N LEU A 233 22.29 -1.76 -27.31
CA LEU A 233 22.79 -3.11 -27.02
C LEU A 233 23.47 -3.77 -28.23
N SER A 234 23.40 -3.14 -29.41
CA SER A 234 23.86 -3.70 -30.68
C SER A 234 23.16 -5.02 -31.04
N VAL A 235 21.87 -5.15 -30.73
CA VAL A 235 21.06 -6.36 -30.99
C VAL A 235 19.78 -5.98 -31.73
N ASP A 236 19.65 -6.35 -33.01
CA ASP A 236 18.42 -6.27 -33.82
C ASP A 236 17.58 -4.97 -33.72
N GLY A 237 18.23 -3.85 -33.41
CA GLY A 237 17.59 -2.54 -33.27
C GLY A 237 17.40 -1.86 -34.62
N ASP A 238 16.19 -1.37 -34.88
CA ASP A 238 15.89 -0.60 -36.10
C ASP A 238 16.26 0.88 -35.89
N PRO A 239 17.32 1.41 -36.55
CA PRO A 239 17.77 2.79 -36.35
C PRO A 239 16.73 3.83 -36.78
N LEU A 240 15.87 3.50 -37.75
CA LEU A 240 14.82 4.40 -38.20
C LEU A 240 13.76 4.56 -37.10
N ARG A 241 13.32 3.46 -36.49
CA ARG A 241 12.38 3.51 -35.35
C ARG A 241 12.97 4.26 -34.18
N ALA A 242 14.24 4.01 -33.84
CA ALA A 242 14.95 4.76 -32.81
C ALA A 242 14.97 6.27 -33.09
N ALA A 243 15.18 6.69 -34.35
CA ALA A 243 15.12 8.09 -34.74
C ALA A 243 13.70 8.69 -34.68
N LEU A 244 12.67 7.91 -35.03
CA LEU A 244 11.26 8.31 -34.97
C LEU A 244 10.73 8.53 -33.54
N VAL A 245 11.45 8.08 -32.51
CA VAL A 245 11.10 8.37 -31.11
C VAL A 245 11.11 9.88 -30.83
N LEU A 246 12.04 10.64 -31.43
CA LEU A 246 12.14 12.09 -31.21
C LEU A 246 10.87 12.85 -31.64
N PRO A 247 10.39 12.72 -32.90
CA PRO A 247 9.13 13.35 -33.29
C PRO A 247 7.93 12.78 -32.54
N PHE A 248 7.91 11.48 -32.20
CA PHE A 248 6.86 10.88 -31.37
C PHE A 248 6.74 11.57 -30.00
N VAL A 249 7.86 11.76 -29.30
CA VAL A 249 7.91 12.48 -28.01
C VAL A 249 7.46 13.93 -28.19
N GLY A 250 7.95 14.62 -29.23
CA GLY A 250 7.58 16.00 -29.51
C GLY A 250 6.07 16.20 -29.72
N VAL A 251 5.45 15.33 -30.52
CA VAL A 251 4.00 15.36 -30.78
C VAL A 251 3.21 15.12 -29.51
N LEU A 252 3.52 14.07 -28.74
CA LEU A 252 2.78 13.74 -27.51
C LEU A 252 2.96 14.78 -26.41
N LEU A 253 4.14 15.42 -26.32
CA LEU A 253 4.35 16.52 -25.40
C LEU A 253 3.44 17.71 -25.74
N VAL A 254 3.39 18.11 -27.00
CA VAL A 254 2.56 19.24 -27.45
C VAL A 254 1.06 18.92 -27.27
N VAL A 255 0.61 17.77 -27.77
CA VAL A 255 -0.79 17.35 -27.70
C VAL A 255 -1.22 17.12 -26.26
N GLY A 256 -0.39 16.46 -25.44
CA GLY A 256 -0.69 16.20 -24.04
C GLY A 256 -0.75 17.48 -23.20
N VAL A 257 0.18 18.42 -23.38
CA VAL A 257 0.11 19.72 -22.67
C VAL A 257 -1.09 20.54 -23.12
N ALA A 258 -1.42 20.53 -24.42
CA ALA A 258 -2.63 21.18 -24.93
C ALA A 258 -3.90 20.55 -24.33
N GLY A 259 -3.98 19.21 -24.32
CA GLY A 259 -5.08 18.45 -23.71
C GLY A 259 -5.23 18.73 -22.22
N ALA A 260 -4.12 18.72 -21.46
CA ALA A 260 -4.08 19.08 -20.05
C ALA A 260 -4.53 20.52 -19.80
N THR A 261 -4.18 21.45 -20.70
CA THR A 261 -4.64 22.84 -20.62
C THR A 261 -6.15 22.95 -20.84
N VAL A 262 -6.70 22.24 -21.82
CA VAL A 262 -8.14 22.23 -22.10
C VAL A 262 -8.92 21.58 -20.96
N ALA A 263 -8.46 20.41 -20.49
CA ALA A 263 -9.06 19.70 -19.36
C ALA A 263 -8.96 20.51 -18.07
N GLY A 264 -7.79 21.11 -17.79
CA GLY A 264 -7.58 21.99 -16.64
C GLY A 264 -8.47 23.22 -16.66
N ARG A 265 -8.65 23.86 -17.82
CA ARG A 265 -9.58 25.00 -17.96
C ARG A 265 -11.03 24.61 -17.62
N ARG A 266 -11.47 23.42 -18.02
CA ARG A 266 -12.82 22.93 -17.68
C ARG A 266 -12.93 22.46 -16.23
N HIS A 267 -11.88 21.86 -15.68
CA HIS A 267 -11.91 21.30 -14.34
C HIS A 267 -11.72 22.35 -13.25
N TRP A 268 -10.72 23.21 -13.37
CA TRP A 268 -10.31 24.13 -12.32
C TRP A 268 -11.20 25.37 -12.18
N PHE A 269 -11.93 25.75 -13.23
CA PHE A 269 -12.84 26.91 -13.23
C PHE A 269 -14.30 26.53 -13.09
N ALA A 270 -14.61 25.25 -12.85
CA ALA A 270 -15.98 24.83 -12.65
C ALA A 270 -16.28 24.71 -11.16
N ASP A 271 -17.46 25.16 -10.72
CA ASP A 271 -17.94 25.06 -9.33
C ASP A 271 -18.51 23.68 -9.03
N PRO A 272 -17.95 22.87 -8.10
CA PRO A 272 -18.38 21.48 -7.91
C PRO A 272 -19.89 21.38 -7.69
N VAL A 273 -20.52 20.33 -8.23
CA VAL A 273 -21.94 20.07 -7.95
C VAL A 273 -22.05 19.84 -6.44
N LEU A 274 -22.79 20.71 -5.74
CA LEU A 274 -23.22 20.54 -4.36
C LEU A 274 -24.20 19.34 -4.31
N GLY A 275 -23.66 18.13 -4.51
CA GLY A 275 -24.40 16.90 -4.33
C GLY A 275 -24.61 16.72 -2.83
N GLY A 276 -25.84 16.91 -2.37
CA GLY A 276 -26.26 16.84 -0.96
C GLY A 276 -25.73 15.60 -0.23
N GLY A 277 -24.59 15.80 0.41
CA GLY A 277 -23.92 14.86 1.29
C GLY A 277 -23.02 15.69 2.20
N VAL A 278 -23.65 16.28 3.21
CA VAL A 278 -23.08 16.83 4.46
C VAL A 278 -21.64 17.37 4.35
N GLU A 279 -21.56 18.69 4.21
CA GLU A 279 -20.54 19.58 4.79
C GLU A 279 -19.09 19.07 4.80
N GLU A 280 -18.42 19.27 3.66
CA GLU A 280 -16.96 19.27 3.55
C GLU A 280 -16.45 20.74 3.56
N SER A 281 -16.88 21.57 4.53
CA SER A 281 -16.28 22.88 4.93
C SER A 281 -17.20 23.65 5.89
N ALA A 282 -17.08 23.40 7.20
CA ALA A 282 -17.41 24.37 8.25
C ALA A 282 -16.77 23.87 9.55
N VAL A 283 -15.61 24.44 9.89
CA VAL A 283 -15.13 24.47 11.28
C VAL A 283 -15.30 25.92 11.75
N ASP A 284 -15.81 26.04 12.97
CA ASP A 284 -15.97 27.23 13.81
C ASP A 284 -17.19 28.14 13.56
N VAL A 285 -18.23 27.98 14.39
CA VAL A 285 -18.46 28.71 15.66
C VAL A 285 -19.95 28.52 15.99
N ASN A 286 -20.25 27.86 17.11
CA ASN A 286 -21.52 28.12 17.80
C ASN A 286 -21.20 28.25 19.29
N VAL A 287 -20.86 29.49 19.65
CA VAL A 287 -20.88 29.98 21.03
C VAL A 287 -22.19 30.75 21.18
N ASP A 288 -22.92 30.35 22.23
CA ASP A 288 -24.03 30.99 22.93
C ASP A 288 -25.41 31.06 22.26
N THR A 289 -26.45 30.49 22.88
CA THR A 289 -27.13 31.15 24.01
C THR A 289 -28.05 30.16 24.74
N ASP A 290 -28.10 30.28 26.07
CA ASP A 290 -28.98 29.56 26.99
C ASP A 290 -30.48 29.76 26.73
N ALA A 291 -31.24 28.77 27.21
CA ALA A 291 -32.52 28.86 27.92
C ALA A 291 -33.70 28.07 27.31
N ASP A 292 -34.28 27.25 28.19
CA ASP A 292 -35.65 26.74 28.18
C ASP A 292 -36.00 25.62 27.18
N ASP A 293 -36.04 24.37 27.66
CA ASP A 293 -37.31 23.64 27.79
C ASP A 293 -37.10 22.29 28.53
N GLY A 294 -37.46 22.29 29.81
CA GLY A 294 -37.53 21.09 30.64
C GLY A 294 -38.81 20.31 30.40
N SER A 295 -38.96 19.64 29.25
CA SER A 295 -40.20 18.86 29.00
C SER A 295 -40.11 17.67 28.00
N HIS A 296 -38.92 17.15 27.66
CA HIS A 296 -38.78 15.95 26.81
C HIS A 296 -38.22 14.69 27.50
N ALA A 297 -38.30 14.62 28.84
CA ALA A 297 -37.79 13.48 29.62
C ALA A 297 -38.73 12.25 29.71
N ARG A 298 -39.81 12.14 28.91
CA ARG A 298 -40.68 10.96 28.96
C ARG A 298 -41.08 10.48 27.57
N ARG A 299 -40.68 9.23 27.28
CA ARG A 299 -41.13 8.38 26.17
C ARG A 299 -40.32 8.46 24.87
N ARG A 300 -39.00 8.28 24.98
CA ARG A 300 -38.24 7.65 23.89
C ARG A 300 -38.41 6.15 24.06
N GLU A 301 -39.23 5.52 23.23
CA GLU A 301 -39.22 4.07 23.04
C GLU A 301 -37.77 3.67 22.72
N GLU A 302 -37.07 3.08 23.70
CA GLU A 302 -35.74 2.53 23.51
C GLU A 302 -35.83 1.38 22.51
N THR A 303 -35.67 1.70 21.23
CA THR A 303 -35.35 0.71 20.22
C THR A 303 -33.96 0.19 20.58
N VAL A 304 -33.93 -0.91 21.33
CA VAL A 304 -32.70 -1.61 21.73
C VAL A 304 -31.90 -1.91 20.48
N GLY A 305 -30.78 -1.22 20.30
CA GLY A 305 -29.91 -1.42 19.16
C GLY A 305 -29.29 -2.83 19.20
N PRO A 306 -28.88 -3.38 18.04
CA PRO A 306 -28.20 -4.67 17.99
C PRO A 306 -26.96 -4.71 18.91
N PHE A 307 -26.23 -3.60 19.04
CA PHE A 307 -25.08 -3.48 19.94
C PHE A 307 -25.43 -3.55 21.43
N ASP A 308 -26.61 -3.06 21.86
CA ASP A 308 -27.02 -3.06 23.28
C ASP A 308 -27.39 -4.48 23.75
N ARG A 309 -27.86 -5.33 22.83
CA ARG A 309 -28.06 -6.76 23.10
C ARG A 309 -26.74 -7.49 23.31
N VAL A 310 -25.74 -7.19 22.47
CA VAL A 310 -24.43 -7.82 22.58
C VAL A 310 -23.70 -7.34 23.83
N GLU A 311 -23.81 -6.06 24.19
CA GLU A 311 -23.27 -5.54 25.44
C GLU A 311 -23.80 -6.28 26.66
N ARG A 312 -25.12 -6.50 26.73
CA ARG A 312 -25.76 -7.24 27.82
C ARG A 312 -25.37 -8.72 27.87
N ALA A 313 -25.10 -9.33 26.71
CA ALA A 313 -24.60 -10.70 26.67
C ALA A 313 -23.14 -10.78 27.15
N LEU A 314 -22.29 -9.87 26.68
CA LEU A 314 -20.88 -9.78 27.07
C LEU A 314 -20.71 -9.41 28.54
N SER A 315 -21.54 -8.52 29.08
CA SER A 315 -21.41 -8.06 30.47
C SER A 315 -21.55 -9.17 31.49
N ARG A 316 -22.29 -10.24 31.16
CA ARG A 316 -22.39 -11.46 31.98
C ARG A 316 -21.07 -12.24 32.06
N ALA A 317 -20.25 -12.17 31.02
CA ALA A 317 -19.00 -12.93 30.93
C ALA A 317 -17.78 -12.10 31.37
N VAL A 318 -17.70 -10.83 30.97
CA VAL A 318 -16.49 -9.99 31.13
C VAL A 318 -16.69 -8.74 32.00
N GLY A 319 -17.90 -8.58 32.56
CA GLY A 319 -18.29 -7.40 33.33
C GLY A 319 -18.77 -6.25 32.45
N THR A 320 -19.56 -5.35 33.04
CA THR A 320 -20.19 -4.21 32.35
C THR A 320 -19.16 -3.26 31.74
N ALA A 321 -18.11 -2.89 32.48
CA ALA A 321 -17.09 -1.96 32.01
C ALA A 321 -16.34 -2.48 30.76
N THR A 322 -15.90 -3.74 30.78
CA THR A 322 -15.19 -4.36 29.65
C THR A 322 -16.11 -4.52 28.43
N ALA A 323 -17.36 -4.94 28.64
CA ALA A 323 -18.35 -5.09 27.59
C ALA A 323 -18.68 -3.76 26.89
N ALA A 324 -18.86 -2.68 27.67
CA ALA A 324 -19.10 -1.34 27.14
C ALA A 324 -17.92 -0.85 26.28
N LEU A 325 -16.67 -1.09 26.71
CA LEU A 325 -15.48 -0.74 25.94
C LEU A 325 -15.34 -1.55 24.64
N VAL A 326 -15.65 -2.85 24.66
CA VAL A 326 -15.68 -3.69 23.45
C VAL A 326 -16.69 -3.14 22.44
N VAL A 327 -17.91 -2.88 22.89
CA VAL A 327 -18.98 -2.37 22.02
C VAL A 327 -18.66 -0.96 21.51
N LEU A 328 -18.06 -0.11 22.34
CA LEU A 328 -17.57 1.21 21.92
C LEU A 328 -16.52 1.09 20.81
N ALA A 329 -15.56 0.17 20.95
CA ALA A 329 -14.54 -0.09 19.93
C ALA A 329 -15.18 -0.54 18.61
N TRP A 330 -16.16 -1.44 18.65
CA TRP A 330 -16.89 -1.87 17.44
C TRP A 330 -17.70 -0.75 16.79
N ARG A 331 -18.41 0.08 17.57
CA ARG A 331 -19.15 1.24 17.05
C ARG A 331 -18.21 2.22 16.34
N ARG A 332 -17.01 2.44 16.88
CA ARG A 332 -15.99 3.29 16.26
C ARG A 332 -15.42 2.68 14.98
N ALA A 333 -15.07 1.40 15.00
CA ALA A 333 -14.59 0.70 13.81
C ALA A 333 -15.61 0.77 12.65
N ALA A 334 -16.90 0.60 12.96
CA ALA A 334 -17.98 0.74 11.98
C ALA A 334 -18.12 2.18 11.42
N ARG A 335 -17.83 3.20 12.23
CA ARG A 335 -17.89 4.62 11.81
C ARG A 335 -16.61 5.13 11.13
N ALA A 336 -15.49 4.41 11.27
CA ALA A 336 -14.19 4.77 10.69
C ALA A 336 -13.65 3.67 9.73
N PRO A 337 -14.35 3.38 8.62
CA PRO A 337 -14.01 2.26 7.72
C PRO A 337 -12.65 2.41 7.04
N MET A 338 -12.08 3.61 7.02
CA MET A 338 -10.76 3.87 6.41
C MET A 338 -9.63 3.08 7.07
N LYS A 339 -9.74 2.68 8.35
CA LYS A 339 -8.74 1.80 8.97
C LYS A 339 -8.72 0.40 8.33
N LEU A 340 -9.87 -0.05 7.81
CA LEU A 340 -10.00 -1.37 7.17
C LEU A 340 -9.32 -1.41 5.80
N LEU A 341 -9.17 -0.28 5.10
CA LEU A 341 -8.40 -0.24 3.84
C LEU A 341 -6.92 -0.57 4.05
N TYR A 342 -6.36 -0.24 5.22
CA TYR A 342 -4.99 -0.64 5.54
C TYR A 342 -4.87 -2.15 5.73
N VAL A 343 -5.95 -2.81 6.16
CA VAL A 343 -5.98 -4.27 6.32
C VAL A 343 -5.78 -4.98 4.98
N THR A 344 -6.08 -4.33 3.87
CA THR A 344 -5.92 -4.89 2.53
C THR A 344 -4.45 -5.04 2.10
N TYR A 345 -3.52 -4.26 2.64
CA TYR A 345 -2.14 -4.22 2.12
C TYR A 345 -1.42 -5.59 2.10
N PRO A 346 -1.49 -6.42 3.16
CA PRO A 346 -0.85 -7.73 3.12
C PRO A 346 -1.45 -8.73 2.13
N LEU A 347 -2.72 -8.54 1.70
CA LEU A 347 -3.31 -9.41 0.66
C LEU A 347 -2.54 -9.34 -0.65
N PHE A 348 -1.91 -8.20 -0.96
CA PHE A 348 -1.08 -8.06 -2.16
C PHE A 348 0.14 -8.99 -2.14
N GLY A 349 0.69 -9.30 -0.95
CA GLY A 349 1.79 -10.27 -0.84
C GLY A 349 1.37 -11.71 -1.12
N GLY A 350 0.07 -12.00 -1.00
CA GLY A 350 -0.51 -13.31 -1.24
C GLY A 350 -1.00 -13.57 -2.66
N VAL A 351 -1.04 -12.53 -3.50
CA VAL A 351 -1.65 -12.56 -4.83
C VAL A 351 -1.17 -13.74 -5.66
N GLY A 352 0.14 -13.97 -5.75
CA GLY A 352 0.68 -15.06 -6.59
C GLY A 352 0.16 -16.44 -6.21
N ILE A 353 0.09 -16.74 -4.90
CA ILE A 353 -0.40 -18.03 -4.38
C ILE A 353 -1.90 -18.19 -4.68
N VAL A 354 -2.66 -17.10 -4.56
CA VAL A 354 -4.10 -17.10 -4.86
C VAL A 354 -4.32 -17.29 -6.36
N THR A 355 -3.58 -16.56 -7.21
CA THR A 355 -3.67 -16.68 -8.68
C THR A 355 -3.34 -18.10 -9.13
N GLU A 356 -2.25 -18.68 -8.65
CA GLU A 356 -1.89 -20.08 -8.95
C GLU A 356 -3.00 -21.06 -8.53
N SER A 357 -3.61 -20.86 -7.37
CA SER A 357 -4.71 -21.71 -6.90
C SER A 357 -5.97 -21.59 -7.79
N VAL A 358 -6.26 -20.39 -8.31
CA VAL A 358 -7.39 -20.16 -9.21
C VAL A 358 -7.13 -20.76 -10.59
N GLU A 359 -5.92 -20.59 -11.13
CA GLU A 359 -5.53 -21.11 -12.44
C GLU A 359 -5.47 -22.64 -12.47
N SER A 360 -4.92 -23.26 -11.43
CA SER A 360 -4.85 -24.73 -11.28
C SER A 360 -6.20 -25.36 -10.95
N GLY A 361 -7.15 -24.58 -10.43
CA GLY A 361 -8.41 -25.10 -9.88
C GLY A 361 -8.23 -25.86 -8.56
N GLU A 362 -7.03 -25.87 -7.99
CA GLU A 362 -6.69 -26.56 -6.75
C GLU A 362 -6.24 -25.56 -5.68
N VAL A 363 -6.63 -25.81 -4.42
CA VAL A 363 -6.22 -24.92 -3.32
C VAL A 363 -4.76 -25.21 -2.96
N SER A 364 -3.88 -24.23 -3.13
CA SER A 364 -2.46 -24.37 -2.76
C SER A 364 -2.27 -24.75 -1.29
N ALA A 365 -1.33 -25.66 -1.02
CA ALA A 365 -0.96 -26.08 0.33
C ALA A 365 -0.47 -24.91 1.23
N PHE A 366 0.00 -23.81 0.63
CA PHE A 366 0.46 -22.62 1.36
C PHE A 366 -0.66 -21.63 1.68
N LEU A 367 -1.79 -21.71 0.97
CA LEU A 367 -2.88 -20.74 1.10
C LEU A 367 -3.51 -20.70 2.50
N PRO A 368 -3.74 -21.83 3.20
CA PRO A 368 -4.24 -21.81 4.58
C PRO A 368 -3.28 -21.13 5.57
N ALA A 369 -1.96 -21.30 5.40
CA ALA A 369 -0.95 -20.67 6.24
C ALA A 369 -0.87 -19.15 5.98
N LEU A 370 -1.01 -18.74 4.73
CA LEU A 370 -1.13 -17.32 4.37
C LEU A 370 -2.41 -16.71 4.96
N ALA A 371 -3.54 -17.41 4.88
CA ALA A 371 -4.80 -16.97 5.47
C ALA A 371 -4.72 -16.84 7.00
N LEU A 372 -4.04 -17.78 7.67
CA LEU A 372 -3.74 -17.70 9.11
C LEU A 372 -3.01 -16.41 9.46
N LEU A 373 -1.90 -16.12 8.77
CA LEU A 373 -1.12 -14.90 8.97
C LEU A 373 -1.97 -13.66 8.71
N PHE A 374 -2.74 -13.65 7.62
CA PHE A 374 -3.62 -12.54 7.28
C PHE A 374 -4.68 -12.30 8.35
N VAL A 375 -5.38 -13.32 8.84
CA VAL A 375 -6.43 -13.15 9.85
C VAL A 375 -5.86 -12.74 11.20
N ALA A 376 -4.74 -13.36 11.62
CA ALA A 376 -4.05 -12.96 12.84
C ALA A 376 -3.68 -11.48 12.80
N TRP A 377 -3.10 -11.04 11.69
CA TRP A 377 -2.70 -9.66 11.48
C TRP A 377 -3.90 -8.70 11.33
N ALA A 378 -4.95 -9.09 10.60
CA ALA A 378 -6.14 -8.27 10.39
C ALA A 378 -6.92 -8.05 11.69
N GLY A 379 -7.00 -9.09 12.52
CA GLY A 379 -7.68 -9.05 13.82
C GLY A 379 -7.04 -8.10 14.82
N THR A 380 -5.72 -7.83 14.71
CA THR A 380 -5.00 -6.94 15.62
C THR A 380 -5.00 -5.49 15.17
N VAL A 381 -4.87 -5.24 13.86
CA VAL A 381 -4.67 -3.89 13.31
C VAL A 381 -5.80 -2.92 13.70
N VAL A 382 -7.02 -3.43 13.77
CA VAL A 382 -8.22 -2.61 14.00
C VAL A 382 -8.36 -2.18 15.46
N PHE A 383 -7.96 -3.02 16.42
CA PHE A 383 -8.33 -2.83 17.83
C PHE A 383 -7.14 -2.79 18.80
N THR A 384 -6.00 -3.40 18.48
CA THR A 384 -4.88 -3.55 19.42
C THR A 384 -3.62 -2.79 19.03
N LEU A 385 -3.47 -2.32 17.78
CA LEU A 385 -2.27 -1.57 17.37
C LEU A 385 -2.26 -0.09 17.75
N ASN A 386 -3.35 0.47 18.26
CA ASN A 386 -3.40 1.87 18.72
C ASN A 386 -4.48 2.13 19.79
N PRO A 387 -4.57 1.34 20.87
CA PRO A 387 -5.71 1.36 21.78
C PRO A 387 -5.89 2.70 22.49
N LEU A 388 -4.80 3.40 22.84
CA LEU A 388 -4.86 4.73 23.45
C LEU A 388 -5.26 5.82 22.45
N GLY A 389 -4.65 5.82 21.27
CA GLY A 389 -4.98 6.79 20.23
C GLY A 389 -6.41 6.63 19.70
N ASP A 390 -6.93 5.41 19.70
CA ASP A 390 -8.29 5.10 19.30
C ASP A 390 -9.36 5.59 20.28
N GLN A 391 -8.95 6.05 21.47
CA GLN A 391 -9.82 6.81 22.37
C GLN A 391 -10.04 8.26 21.91
N GLY A 392 -9.07 8.86 21.23
CA GLY A 392 -9.14 10.24 20.75
C GLY A 392 -9.63 11.20 21.83
N ALA A 393 -10.64 12.02 21.50
CA ALA A 393 -11.23 13.01 22.42
C ALA A 393 -11.88 12.42 23.67
N THR A 394 -12.19 11.11 23.73
CA THR A 394 -12.77 10.50 24.94
C THR A 394 -11.71 9.95 25.88
N LEU A 395 -10.42 10.01 25.52
CA LEU A 395 -9.35 9.50 26.37
C LEU A 395 -9.40 10.08 27.80
N PRO A 396 -9.62 11.39 28.03
CA PRO A 396 -9.74 11.94 29.38
C PRO A 396 -10.89 11.30 30.17
N VAL A 397 -12.05 11.10 29.53
CA VAL A 397 -13.21 10.45 30.17
C VAL A 397 -12.89 8.99 30.51
N THR A 398 -12.18 8.28 29.63
CA THR A 398 -11.77 6.90 29.90
C THR A 398 -10.77 6.82 31.06
N LEU A 399 -9.81 7.75 31.15
CA LEU A 399 -8.83 7.80 32.24
C LEU A 399 -9.46 8.22 33.59
N LEU A 400 -10.48 9.08 33.56
CA LEU A 400 -11.23 9.49 34.75
C LEU A 400 -12.29 8.47 35.17
N SER A 401 -12.67 7.55 34.28
CA SER A 401 -13.55 6.44 34.63
C SER A 401 -12.83 5.45 35.56
N ARG A 402 -13.57 4.72 36.41
CA ARG A 402 -13.01 3.70 37.32
C ARG A 402 -12.57 2.40 36.59
N VAL A 403 -12.01 2.53 35.39
CA VAL A 403 -11.53 1.42 34.56
C VAL A 403 -10.03 1.25 34.80
N ASP A 404 -9.64 0.10 35.33
CA ASP A 404 -8.23 -0.24 35.53
C ASP A 404 -7.57 -0.69 34.22
N GLY A 405 -6.23 -0.59 34.14
CA GLY A 405 -5.47 -0.95 32.93
C GLY A 405 -5.73 -2.38 32.43
N ARG A 406 -5.97 -3.33 33.34
CA ARG A 406 -6.33 -4.72 32.99
C ARG A 406 -7.63 -4.80 32.20
N ARG A 407 -8.67 -4.06 32.61
CA ARG A 407 -9.97 -4.05 31.94
C ARG A 407 -9.88 -3.36 30.59
N PHE A 408 -9.12 -2.27 30.52
CA PHE A 408 -8.86 -1.56 29.26
C PHE A 408 -8.16 -2.46 28.23
N VAL A 409 -7.07 -3.12 28.62
CA VAL A 409 -6.31 -4.03 27.75
C VAL A 409 -7.16 -5.23 27.33
N ALA A 410 -7.86 -5.85 28.29
CA ALA A 410 -8.74 -6.99 28.00
C ALA A 410 -9.84 -6.60 27.00
N ALA A 411 -10.47 -5.43 27.14
CA ALA A 411 -11.50 -4.97 26.21
C ALA A 411 -10.98 -4.85 24.78
N HIS A 412 -9.79 -4.28 24.56
CA HIS A 412 -9.24 -4.11 23.20
C HIS A 412 -8.82 -5.44 22.58
N VAL A 413 -8.25 -6.35 23.37
CA VAL A 413 -7.91 -7.70 22.91
C VAL A 413 -9.18 -8.47 22.56
N LEU A 414 -10.20 -8.43 23.42
CA LEU A 414 -11.49 -9.09 23.18
C LEU A 414 -12.23 -8.51 21.95
N ALA A 415 -12.17 -7.20 21.75
CA ALA A 415 -12.82 -6.56 20.61
C ALA A 415 -12.33 -7.14 19.26
N GLY A 416 -11.03 -7.43 19.14
CA GLY A 416 -10.47 -8.10 17.96
C GLY A 416 -10.71 -9.60 17.95
N THR A 417 -10.40 -10.30 19.04
CA THR A 417 -10.40 -11.78 19.07
C THR A 417 -11.81 -12.36 18.95
N LEU A 418 -12.84 -11.72 19.52
CA LEU A 418 -14.24 -12.18 19.40
C LEU A 418 -14.74 -12.23 17.96
N VAL A 419 -14.14 -11.46 17.05
CA VAL A 419 -14.47 -11.46 15.61
C VAL A 419 -13.47 -12.31 14.83
N ALA A 420 -12.17 -12.07 15.05
CA ALA A 420 -11.11 -12.67 14.26
C ALA A 420 -10.91 -14.18 14.52
N VAL A 421 -11.13 -14.66 15.75
CA VAL A 421 -10.98 -16.09 16.06
C VAL A 421 -12.04 -16.94 15.36
N PRO A 422 -13.36 -16.70 15.51
CA PRO A 422 -14.37 -17.55 14.86
C PRO A 422 -14.31 -17.43 13.33
N LEU A 423 -14.21 -16.21 12.80
CA LEU A 423 -14.12 -15.99 11.34
C LEU A 423 -12.84 -16.58 10.78
N GLY A 424 -11.70 -16.34 11.44
CA GLY A 424 -10.40 -16.84 11.02
C GLY A 424 -10.32 -18.35 11.04
N THR A 425 -10.80 -18.98 12.10
CA THR A 425 -10.79 -20.44 12.20
C THR A 425 -11.67 -21.07 11.11
N ALA A 426 -12.82 -20.46 10.80
CA ALA A 426 -13.67 -20.92 9.70
C ALA A 426 -13.00 -20.77 8.33
N VAL A 427 -12.38 -19.62 8.04
CA VAL A 427 -11.68 -19.37 6.77
C VAL A 427 -10.45 -20.27 6.62
N VAL A 428 -9.57 -20.29 7.62
CA VAL A 428 -8.35 -21.09 7.61
C VAL A 428 -8.68 -22.57 7.58
N GLY A 429 -9.66 -23.02 8.39
CA GLY A 429 -10.10 -24.41 8.41
C GLY A 429 -10.72 -24.84 7.08
N GLY A 430 -11.59 -24.01 6.48
CA GLY A 430 -12.17 -24.29 5.17
C GLY A 430 -11.11 -24.42 4.07
N LEU A 431 -10.14 -23.50 4.04
CA LEU A 431 -9.01 -23.57 3.11
C LEU A 431 -8.12 -24.79 3.38
N ALA A 432 -7.86 -25.12 4.65
CA ALA A 432 -7.02 -26.25 5.02
C ALA A 432 -7.65 -27.60 4.63
N VAL A 433 -8.98 -27.73 4.74
CA VAL A 433 -9.73 -28.92 4.30
C VAL A 433 -9.74 -29.04 2.78
N ALA A 434 -9.80 -27.92 2.06
CA ALA A 434 -9.78 -27.89 0.60
C ALA A 434 -8.38 -28.09 -0.01
N ALA A 435 -7.33 -27.78 0.76
CA ALA A 435 -5.93 -27.94 0.34
C ALA A 435 -5.47 -29.41 0.46
N PRO A 436 -4.44 -29.82 -0.32
CA PRO A 436 -3.86 -31.16 -0.25
C PRO A 436 -2.97 -31.32 1.00
N LEU A 437 -3.57 -31.21 2.19
CA LEU A 437 -2.89 -31.27 3.48
C LEU A 437 -3.23 -32.55 4.24
N ALA A 438 -2.25 -33.07 5.01
CA ALA A 438 -2.51 -34.19 5.90
C ALA A 438 -3.46 -33.77 7.04
N PRO A 439 -4.33 -34.67 7.56
CA PRO A 439 -5.28 -34.33 8.63
C PRO A 439 -4.62 -33.71 9.86
N ARG A 440 -3.38 -34.11 10.18
CA ARG A 440 -2.58 -33.54 11.26
C ARG A 440 -2.29 -32.05 11.02
N GLN A 441 -1.94 -31.66 9.80
CA GLN A 441 -1.68 -30.26 9.42
C GLN A 441 -2.96 -29.43 9.45
N VAL A 442 -4.08 -29.97 8.99
CA VAL A 442 -5.40 -29.34 9.11
C VAL A 442 -5.75 -29.08 10.57
N GLY A 443 -5.61 -30.09 11.43
CA GLY A 443 -5.84 -29.96 12.87
C GLY A 443 -4.92 -28.90 13.51
N ALA A 444 -3.64 -28.89 13.14
CA ALA A 444 -2.68 -27.90 13.62
C ALA A 444 -3.05 -26.46 13.21
N LEU A 445 -3.53 -26.25 11.98
CA LEU A 445 -3.97 -24.94 11.51
C LEU A 445 -5.27 -24.49 12.19
N VAL A 446 -6.26 -25.37 12.33
CA VAL A 446 -7.53 -25.06 12.99
C VAL A 446 -7.32 -24.71 14.46
N VAL A 447 -6.49 -25.47 15.19
CA VAL A 447 -6.18 -25.21 16.61
C VAL A 447 -5.20 -24.04 16.76
N GLY A 448 -4.25 -23.91 15.84
CA GLY A 448 -3.24 -22.85 15.83
C GLY A 448 -3.84 -21.47 15.53
N THR A 449 -4.92 -21.38 14.74
CA THR A 449 -5.54 -20.11 14.36
C THR A 449 -5.99 -19.28 15.57
N PRO A 450 -6.81 -19.79 16.50
CA PRO A 450 -7.14 -19.09 17.73
C PRO A 450 -5.90 -18.65 18.52
N LEU A 451 -4.90 -19.53 18.64
CA LEU A 451 -3.69 -19.26 19.42
C LEU A 451 -2.89 -18.10 18.82
N VAL A 452 -2.63 -18.12 17.52
CA VAL A 452 -1.85 -17.08 16.83
C VAL A 452 -2.60 -15.74 16.85
N VAL A 453 -3.92 -15.74 16.65
CA VAL A 453 -4.75 -14.53 16.73
C VAL A 453 -4.69 -13.92 18.14
N VAL A 454 -4.82 -14.74 19.19
CA VAL A 454 -4.77 -14.30 20.58
C VAL A 454 -3.37 -13.79 20.96
N LEU A 455 -2.31 -14.56 20.71
CA LEU A 455 -0.94 -14.16 21.01
C LEU A 455 -0.55 -12.89 20.23
N GLY A 456 -0.92 -12.82 18.96
CA GLY A 456 -0.77 -11.62 18.14
C GLY A 456 -1.46 -10.41 18.75
N SER A 457 -2.70 -10.56 19.22
CA SER A 457 -3.48 -9.48 19.85
C SER A 457 -2.85 -9.00 21.17
N LEU A 458 -2.39 -9.95 21.99
CA LEU A 458 -1.71 -9.67 23.26
C LEU A 458 -0.34 -9.01 23.05
N PHE A 459 0.40 -9.38 22.01
CA PHE A 459 1.63 -8.68 21.64
C PHE A 459 1.35 -7.29 21.09
N ALA A 460 0.37 -7.16 20.19
CA ALA A 460 0.02 -5.92 19.53
C ALA A 460 -0.41 -4.82 20.52
N VAL A 461 -1.18 -5.17 21.56
CA VAL A 461 -1.72 -4.19 22.51
C VAL A 461 -0.62 -3.42 23.25
N GLY A 462 0.46 -4.08 23.71
CA GLY A 462 1.55 -3.36 24.37
C GLY A 462 2.42 -2.57 23.40
N VAL A 463 2.65 -3.05 22.19
CA VAL A 463 3.34 -2.26 21.15
C VAL A 463 2.53 -1.02 20.78
N GLY A 464 1.20 -1.15 20.64
CA GLY A 464 0.30 -0.03 20.34
C GLY A 464 0.22 1.00 21.46
N VAL A 465 0.34 0.56 22.72
CA VAL A 465 0.42 1.45 23.89
C VAL A 465 1.81 2.09 24.05
N ALA A 466 2.88 1.43 23.58
CA ALA A 466 4.25 1.95 23.65
C ALA A 466 4.50 3.09 22.67
N VAL A 467 3.89 3.02 21.47
CA VAL A 467 4.04 4.04 20.42
C VAL A 467 2.65 4.50 19.97
N PRO A 468 1.85 5.10 20.88
CA PRO A 468 0.50 5.51 20.58
C PRO A 468 0.51 6.69 19.61
N ARG A 469 -0.50 6.75 18.76
CA ARG A 469 -0.70 7.85 17.84
C ARG A 469 -2.01 8.53 18.16
N TYR A 470 -1.94 9.73 18.73
CA TYR A 470 -3.11 10.52 19.13
C TYR A 470 -3.62 11.40 17.99
N ASP A 471 -2.70 11.93 17.18
CA ASP A 471 -3.06 12.81 16.08
C ASP A 471 -3.71 12.03 14.94
N ALA A 472 -4.87 12.52 14.53
CA ALA A 472 -5.48 12.05 13.31
C ALA A 472 -4.60 12.44 12.12
N VAL A 473 -4.38 11.50 11.22
CA VAL A 473 -3.69 11.79 9.97
C VAL A 473 -4.76 12.20 8.98
N THR A 474 -4.61 13.36 8.36
CA THR A 474 -5.36 13.71 7.15
C THR A 474 -5.02 12.69 6.05
N VAL A 475 -5.88 11.68 5.88
CA VAL A 475 -5.74 10.66 4.83
C VAL A 475 -6.20 11.26 3.49
N THR A 476 -7.22 12.12 3.55
CA THR A 476 -7.63 13.03 2.46
C THR A 476 -7.90 14.43 3.05
N ARG A 477 -8.04 15.48 2.24
CA ARG A 477 -8.27 16.87 2.72
C ARG A 477 -9.53 17.01 3.63
N SER A 478 -10.41 16.00 3.71
CA SER A 478 -11.53 15.97 4.66
C SER A 478 -11.82 14.61 5.26
N THR A 479 -10.79 13.77 5.42
CA THR A 479 -10.94 12.55 6.19
C THR A 479 -9.72 12.37 7.05
N GLU A 480 -9.93 12.62 8.32
CA GLU A 480 -8.96 12.39 9.37
C GLU A 480 -9.21 11.01 9.97
N ALA A 481 -8.17 10.17 9.98
CA ALA A 481 -8.24 8.87 10.62
C ALA A 481 -7.01 8.72 11.52
N VAL A 482 -7.27 8.31 12.76
CA VAL A 482 -6.21 7.91 13.69
C VAL A 482 -5.74 6.51 13.29
N VAL A 483 -4.75 6.45 12.40
CA VAL A 483 -4.14 5.20 11.96
C VAL A 483 -3.02 4.77 12.90
N PRO A 484 -2.80 3.45 13.10
CA PRO A 484 -1.69 2.98 13.92
C PRO A 484 -0.34 3.57 13.52
N SER A 485 0.58 3.64 14.48
CA SER A 485 1.95 4.06 14.16
C SER A 485 2.59 3.03 13.24
N LEU A 486 3.34 3.50 12.23
CA LEU A 486 4.02 2.59 11.31
C LEU A 486 5.05 1.72 12.05
N VAL A 487 5.65 2.23 13.13
CA VAL A 487 6.55 1.46 13.99
C VAL A 487 5.79 0.30 14.64
N ALA A 488 4.62 0.56 15.25
CA ALA A 488 3.82 -0.49 15.86
C ALA A 488 3.41 -1.55 14.83
N PHE A 489 3.00 -1.10 13.65
CA PHE A 489 2.66 -1.97 12.53
C PHE A 489 3.83 -2.86 12.08
N VAL A 490 5.02 -2.30 11.88
CA VAL A 490 6.21 -3.05 11.46
C VAL A 490 6.65 -4.03 12.54
N VAL A 491 6.73 -3.59 13.80
CA VAL A 491 7.15 -4.45 14.93
C VAL A 491 6.18 -5.62 15.11
N HIS A 492 4.87 -5.37 15.02
CA HIS A 492 3.86 -6.44 15.08
C HIS A 492 3.95 -7.41 13.90
N THR A 493 4.15 -6.89 12.69
CA THR A 493 4.30 -7.71 11.48
C THR A 493 5.55 -8.60 11.57
N VAL A 494 6.68 -8.05 12.01
CA VAL A 494 7.92 -8.81 12.25
C VAL A 494 7.71 -9.87 13.32
N TYR A 495 7.05 -9.54 14.43
CA TYR A 495 6.72 -10.51 15.46
C TYR A 495 5.89 -11.67 14.91
N LEU A 496 4.81 -11.39 14.17
CA LEU A 496 3.97 -12.45 13.59
C LEU A 496 4.75 -13.33 12.63
N LEU A 497 5.51 -12.73 11.70
CA LEU A 497 6.30 -13.48 10.74
C LEU A 497 7.35 -14.36 11.43
N LEU A 498 8.10 -13.80 12.39
CA LEU A 498 9.11 -14.56 13.13
C LEU A 498 8.49 -15.65 13.98
N ALA A 499 7.43 -15.34 14.75
CA ALA A 499 6.74 -16.30 15.61
C ALA A 499 6.17 -17.48 14.80
N THR A 500 5.53 -17.20 13.66
CA THR A 500 5.02 -18.24 12.77
C THR A 500 6.15 -19.02 12.10
N ALA A 501 7.23 -18.37 11.66
CA ALA A 501 8.37 -19.04 11.05
C ALA A 501 9.08 -20.00 12.02
N VAL A 502 9.38 -19.56 13.26
CA VAL A 502 10.02 -20.42 14.26
C VAL A 502 9.09 -21.54 14.70
N ALA A 503 7.79 -21.30 14.81
CA ALA A 503 6.80 -22.34 15.09
C ALA A 503 6.72 -23.37 13.96
N ALA A 504 6.78 -22.94 12.70
CA ALA A 504 6.78 -23.83 11.54
C ALA A 504 8.02 -24.73 11.52
N VAL A 505 9.21 -24.20 11.79
CA VAL A 505 10.45 -24.99 11.88
C VAL A 505 10.39 -26.00 13.02
N VAL A 506 9.87 -25.62 14.19
CA VAL A 506 9.71 -26.55 15.33
C VAL A 506 8.66 -27.62 15.05
N TYR A 507 7.60 -27.27 14.34
CA TYR A 507 6.54 -28.21 13.96
C TYR A 507 6.99 -29.20 12.89
N GLU A 508 7.78 -28.74 11.91
CA GLU A 508 8.29 -29.52 10.78
C GLU A 508 9.83 -29.43 10.70
N PRO A 509 10.55 -30.32 11.42
CA PRO A 509 12.02 -30.31 11.46
C PRO A 509 12.68 -30.49 10.07
N ALA A 510 11.95 -31.02 9.09
CA ALA A 510 12.41 -31.08 7.70
C ALA A 510 12.71 -29.70 7.08
N LEU A 511 12.19 -28.61 7.68
CA LEU A 511 12.49 -27.24 7.28
C LEU A 511 13.86 -26.75 7.75
N GLU A 512 14.46 -27.37 8.78
CA GLU A 512 15.77 -26.97 9.32
C GLU A 512 16.88 -26.87 8.25
N PRO A 513 17.14 -27.89 7.40
CA PRO A 513 18.16 -27.80 6.36
C PRO A 513 17.84 -26.77 5.28
N LEU A 514 16.56 -26.57 4.94
CA LEU A 514 16.14 -25.57 3.95
C LEU A 514 16.41 -24.15 4.45
N VAL A 515 16.02 -23.87 5.71
CA VAL A 515 16.25 -22.57 6.34
C VAL A 515 17.74 -22.33 6.55
N ALA A 516 18.50 -23.35 6.95
CA ALA A 516 19.96 -23.29 7.06
C ALA A 516 20.62 -22.93 5.73
N ALA A 517 20.22 -23.58 4.63
CA ALA A 517 20.72 -23.29 3.30
C ALA A 517 20.37 -21.86 2.86
N LEU A 518 19.13 -21.42 3.09
CA LEU A 518 18.69 -20.06 2.76
C LEU A 518 19.49 -19.00 3.55
N LEU A 519 19.67 -19.20 4.85
CA LEU A 519 20.45 -18.28 5.68
C LEU A 519 21.93 -18.25 5.25
N SER A 520 22.51 -19.40 4.95
CA SER A 520 23.89 -19.51 4.45
C SER A 520 24.06 -18.82 3.10
N TRP A 521 23.06 -18.91 2.22
CA TRP A 521 23.06 -18.21 0.93
C TRP A 521 22.93 -16.69 1.09
N LEU A 522 22.19 -16.24 2.12
CA LEU A 522 21.97 -14.81 2.38
C LEU A 522 23.16 -14.14 3.08
N LEU A 523 23.92 -14.89 3.89
CA LEU A 523 25.02 -14.34 4.65
C LEU A 523 26.24 -14.05 3.76
N PRO A 524 26.86 -12.86 3.88
CA PRO A 524 28.05 -12.53 3.10
C PRO A 524 29.28 -13.32 3.58
N PHE A 525 30.34 -13.32 2.76
CA PHE A 525 31.67 -13.86 3.10
C PHE A 525 31.73 -15.39 3.32
N GLY A 526 30.78 -16.15 2.77
CA GLY A 526 30.79 -17.61 2.88
C GLY A 526 30.45 -18.14 4.28
N LEU A 527 29.77 -17.33 5.10
CA LEU A 527 29.25 -17.77 6.38
C LEU A 527 28.13 -18.81 6.16
N ALA A 528 28.27 -19.96 6.81
CA ALA A 528 27.27 -21.03 6.76
C ALA A 528 26.60 -21.19 8.13
N VAL A 529 25.32 -21.57 8.10
CA VAL A 529 24.50 -21.89 9.26
C VAL A 529 24.09 -23.36 9.15
N ASP A 530 24.34 -24.13 10.20
CA ASP A 530 23.95 -25.55 10.25
C ASP A 530 22.47 -25.74 10.62
N ALA A 531 21.86 -26.82 10.12
CA ALA A 531 20.47 -27.19 10.41
C ALA A 531 20.20 -27.33 11.92
N SER A 532 21.13 -27.94 12.67
CA SER A 532 21.03 -28.09 14.13
C SER A 532 20.97 -26.74 14.85
N THR A 533 21.73 -25.75 14.38
CA THR A 533 21.72 -24.39 14.91
C THR A 533 20.37 -23.74 14.67
N VAL A 534 19.80 -23.92 13.48
CA VAL A 534 18.44 -23.47 13.15
C VAL A 534 17.41 -24.12 14.08
N GLY A 535 17.47 -25.43 14.29
CA GLY A 535 16.53 -26.15 15.18
C GLY A 535 16.61 -25.71 16.64
N VAL A 536 17.81 -25.42 17.16
CA VAL A 536 17.98 -24.84 18.51
C VAL A 536 17.44 -23.41 18.55
N ALA A 537 17.81 -22.57 17.59
CA ALA A 537 17.36 -21.18 17.51
C ALA A 537 15.84 -21.08 17.37
N ALA A 538 15.20 -21.96 16.61
CA ALA A 538 13.75 -22.00 16.44
C ALA A 538 13.04 -22.36 17.76
N ARG A 539 13.54 -23.34 18.51
CA ARG A 539 12.98 -23.69 19.84
C ARG A 539 13.10 -22.55 20.85
N VAL A 540 14.25 -21.89 20.91
CA VAL A 540 14.44 -20.67 21.73
C VAL A 540 13.50 -19.56 21.24
N GLY A 541 13.39 -19.40 19.92
CA GLY A 541 12.50 -18.44 19.27
C GLY A 541 11.03 -18.65 19.65
N VAL A 542 10.54 -19.89 19.69
CA VAL A 542 9.17 -20.21 20.14
C VAL A 542 8.97 -19.80 21.59
N ALA A 543 9.92 -20.12 22.48
CA ALA A 543 9.83 -19.71 23.89
C ALA A 543 9.76 -18.18 24.04
N LEU A 544 10.59 -17.44 23.28
CA LEU A 544 10.56 -15.98 23.25
C LEU A 544 9.25 -15.44 22.66
N ALA A 545 8.74 -16.06 21.59
CA ALA A 545 7.50 -15.67 20.93
C ALA A 545 6.27 -15.87 21.83
N LEU A 546 6.30 -16.87 22.71
CA LEU A 546 5.25 -17.11 23.72
C LEU A 546 5.39 -16.17 24.93
N ALA A 547 6.61 -15.80 25.32
CA ALA A 547 6.86 -14.89 26.44
C ALA A 547 6.57 -13.42 26.09
N ALA A 548 6.86 -13.00 24.86
CA ALA A 548 6.72 -11.59 24.44
C ALA A 548 5.30 -11.01 24.61
N PRO A 549 4.20 -11.72 24.30
CA PRO A 549 2.84 -11.27 24.59
C PRO A 549 2.59 -10.97 26.07
N LEU A 550 3.14 -11.78 26.99
CA LEU A 550 2.96 -11.58 28.44
C LEU A 550 3.63 -10.29 28.90
N VAL A 551 4.86 -10.05 28.43
CA VAL A 551 5.61 -8.82 28.70
C VAL A 551 4.88 -7.61 28.11
N SER A 552 4.36 -7.76 26.89
CA SER A 552 3.60 -6.71 26.19
C SER A 552 2.32 -6.32 26.94
N VAL A 553 1.55 -7.29 27.44
CA VAL A 553 0.35 -7.05 28.26
C VAL A 553 0.71 -6.39 29.59
N TRP A 554 1.72 -6.89 30.29
CA TRP A 554 2.18 -6.30 31.55
C TRP A 554 2.58 -4.83 31.37
N TYR A 555 3.33 -4.53 30.31
CA TYR A 555 3.71 -3.18 29.94
C TYR A 555 2.47 -2.32 29.61
N ALA A 556 1.52 -2.83 28.82
CA ALA A 556 0.30 -2.12 28.43
C ALA A 556 -0.54 -1.70 29.64
N VAL A 557 -0.75 -2.63 30.58
CA VAL A 557 -1.50 -2.39 31.82
C VAL A 557 -0.84 -1.29 32.64
N GLY A 558 0.46 -1.44 32.93
CA GLY A 558 1.19 -0.46 33.74
C GLY A 558 1.40 0.88 33.03
N ARG A 559 1.36 0.94 31.70
CA ARG A 559 1.44 2.19 30.95
C ARG A 559 0.12 2.94 30.99
N PHE A 560 -1.02 2.27 30.83
CA PHE A 560 -2.35 2.89 30.92
C PHE A 560 -2.56 3.64 32.25
N GLU A 561 -2.14 3.04 33.37
CA GLU A 561 -2.25 3.64 34.71
C GLU A 561 -1.36 4.87 34.93
N ARG A 562 -0.37 5.09 34.04
CA ARG A 562 0.59 6.21 34.12
C ARG A 562 0.37 7.25 33.03
N VAL A 563 -0.69 7.15 32.22
CA VAL A 563 -0.99 8.15 31.19
C VAL A 563 -1.57 9.40 31.85
N THR A 564 -0.95 10.55 31.58
CA THR A 564 -1.47 11.87 31.88
C THR A 564 -1.94 12.52 30.57
N VAL A 565 -3.01 13.32 30.63
CA VAL A 565 -3.45 14.16 29.51
C VAL A 565 -2.89 15.55 29.78
N ASP A 566 -2.01 16.03 28.90
CA ASP A 566 -1.54 17.41 28.92
C ASP A 566 -2.45 18.32 28.08
#